data_AF-A0A4U0X3W7-F1
#
_entry.id   AF-A0A4U0X3W7-F1
#
_cell.length_a   1.000
_cell.length_b   1.000
_cell.length_c   1.000
_cell.angle_alpha   90.00
_cell.angle_beta   90.00
_cell.angle_gamma   90.00
#
_symmetry.space_group_name_H-M   'P 1'
#
loop_
_entity.id
_entity.type
_entity.pdbx_description
1 polymer ?
#
loop_
_entity_poly.entity_id
_entity_poly.type
_entity_poly.pdbx_seq_one_letter_code
_entity_poly.pdbx_strand_id
1 'polypeptide(L)'
;MLHKFATHPNPYSKLQALYELELMITAYLTSNFLEDSHSARNLTSAVRQPSEPSLFAQPGSREASVADSRLPELKRIVESSRLESVQTTTPRAESSATPSPFHSSTSRRQYVGPPSTDQIIEVLQDLFRSVDARPRTLFRDLQYIASFVPAQLLDKTAHGKAFWDVGLAALSLKRDVCEIMVEMADRVVAYHTSNRGHSQVSSSAQRQRDAAIFSPTPKANTPPTTAGANSDAMSRYSMSDAACLLQISAKEGDCVAQRELATFYLTHPELVPRVMLPLTRPRDVFKAELESLWRRNEDPTRCDPMTMCVAQHWMEASSRGGDSLAKKYLRARDEIEKIP
;
A
#
# COMPACT_ATOMS: atom_id res chain seq x y z
N MET A 1 -3.59 10.29 -20.53
CA MET A 1 -4.08 8.92 -20.82
C MET A 1 -4.89 8.35 -19.66
N LEU A 2 -4.34 8.35 -18.45
CA LEU A 2 -5.03 7.91 -17.23
C LEU A 2 -6.35 8.66 -16.94
N HIS A 3 -6.44 9.94 -17.32
CA HIS A 3 -7.71 10.67 -17.29
C HIS A 3 -8.76 10.11 -18.26
N LYS A 4 -8.36 9.70 -19.48
CA LYS A 4 -9.26 9.05 -20.45
C LYS A 4 -9.72 7.70 -19.93
N PHE A 5 -8.83 6.94 -19.30
CA PHE A 5 -9.18 5.67 -18.64
C PHE A 5 -10.28 5.88 -17.58
N ALA A 6 -10.16 6.92 -16.73
CA ALA A 6 -11.14 7.19 -15.68
C ALA A 6 -12.53 7.60 -16.20
N THR A 7 -12.59 8.32 -17.33
CA THR A 7 -13.84 8.90 -17.85
C THR A 7 -14.56 8.05 -18.89
N HIS A 8 -13.87 7.11 -19.54
CA HIS A 8 -14.47 6.34 -20.64
C HIS A 8 -15.56 5.37 -20.15
N PRO A 9 -16.74 5.28 -20.79
CA PRO A 9 -17.83 4.39 -20.36
C PRO A 9 -17.72 2.95 -20.88
N ASN A 10 -16.96 2.71 -21.96
CA ASN A 10 -16.79 1.38 -22.55
C ASN A 10 -15.61 0.62 -21.91
N PRO A 11 -15.80 -0.62 -21.39
CA PRO A 11 -14.73 -1.41 -20.78
C PRO A 11 -13.61 -1.80 -21.77
N TYR A 12 -13.93 -2.02 -23.05
CA TYR A 12 -12.93 -2.35 -24.08
C TYR A 12 -11.98 -1.19 -24.35
N SER A 13 -12.49 0.03 -24.36
CA SER A 13 -11.65 1.23 -24.53
C SER A 13 -10.81 1.53 -23.29
N LYS A 14 -11.30 1.18 -22.09
CA LYS A 14 -10.48 1.24 -20.87
C LYS A 14 -9.34 0.22 -20.93
N LEU A 15 -9.62 -1.01 -21.37
CA LEU A 15 -8.61 -2.04 -21.60
C LEU A 15 -7.56 -1.58 -22.62
N GLN A 16 -8.00 -1.00 -23.74
CA GLN A 16 -7.11 -0.40 -24.73
C GLN A 16 -6.21 0.69 -24.12
N ALA A 17 -6.76 1.55 -23.26
CA ALA A 17 -5.99 2.59 -22.59
C ALA A 17 -4.91 2.02 -21.64
N LEU A 18 -5.15 0.86 -21.00
CA LEU A 18 -4.14 0.17 -20.20
C LEU A 18 -3.03 -0.40 -21.09
N TYR A 19 -3.39 -0.98 -22.23
CA TYR A 19 -2.43 -1.49 -23.19
C TYR A 19 -1.54 -0.38 -23.77
N GLU A 20 -2.12 0.76 -24.15
CA GLU A 20 -1.36 1.93 -24.61
C GLU A 20 -0.42 2.48 -23.53
N LEU A 21 -0.82 2.42 -22.26
CA LEU A 21 0.05 2.79 -21.14
C LEU A 21 1.24 1.84 -21.01
N GLU A 22 1.04 0.52 -21.09
CA GLU A 22 2.12 -0.48 -21.04
C GLU A 22 3.12 -0.29 -22.18
N LEU A 23 2.63 -0.04 -23.41
CA LEU A 23 3.49 0.25 -24.56
C LEU A 23 4.36 1.50 -24.33
N MET A 24 3.78 2.55 -23.75
CA MET A 24 4.50 3.79 -23.45
C MET A 24 5.55 3.58 -22.36
N ILE A 25 5.24 2.79 -21.32
CA ILE A 25 6.22 2.41 -20.27
C ILE A 25 7.34 1.56 -20.88
N THR A 26 7.00 0.61 -21.75
CA THR A 26 7.98 -0.22 -22.45
C THR A 26 8.94 0.62 -23.29
N ALA A 27 8.40 1.61 -24.03
CA ALA A 27 9.20 2.57 -24.79
C ALA A 27 10.08 3.44 -23.89
N TYR A 28 9.54 3.92 -22.76
CA TYR A 28 10.28 4.69 -21.77
C TYR A 28 11.48 3.92 -21.19
N LEU A 29 11.26 2.69 -20.75
CA LEU A 29 12.32 1.83 -20.23
C LEU A 29 13.37 1.56 -21.30
N THR A 30 12.96 1.25 -22.53
CA THR A 30 13.87 1.02 -23.66
C THR A 30 14.73 2.26 -23.97
N SER A 31 14.14 3.46 -23.92
CA SER A 31 14.85 4.72 -24.14
C SER A 31 15.87 5.01 -23.05
N ASN A 32 15.54 4.76 -21.78
CA ASN A 32 16.46 4.96 -20.67
C ASN A 32 17.68 4.02 -20.78
N PHE A 33 17.47 2.77 -21.19
CA PHE A 33 18.57 1.83 -21.44
C PHE A 33 19.51 2.30 -22.55
N LEU A 34 18.98 2.96 -23.58
CA LEU A 34 19.79 3.51 -24.67
C LEU A 34 20.61 4.73 -24.20
N GLU A 35 20.02 5.64 -23.42
CA GLU A 35 20.73 6.80 -22.85
C GLU A 35 21.87 6.38 -21.91
N ASP A 36 21.66 5.38 -21.05
CA ASP A 36 22.70 4.83 -20.18
C ASP A 36 23.84 4.17 -20.98
N SER A 37 23.52 3.54 -22.11
CA SER A 37 24.52 2.97 -23.03
C SER A 37 25.36 4.05 -23.74
N HIS A 38 24.76 5.19 -24.08
CA HIS A 38 25.46 6.34 -24.67
C HIS A 38 26.34 7.07 -23.64
N SER A 39 25.90 7.17 -22.38
CA SER A 39 26.72 7.72 -21.29
C SER A 39 27.94 6.84 -20.98
N ALA A 40 27.82 5.51 -21.11
CA ALA A 40 28.94 4.56 -20.97
C ALA A 40 29.92 4.57 -22.16
N ARG A 41 29.49 5.03 -23.35
CA ARG A 41 30.35 5.13 -24.55
C ARG A 41 31.22 6.39 -24.61
N ASN A 42 30.97 7.39 -23.77
CA ASN A 42 31.73 8.65 -23.78
C ASN A 42 33.12 8.58 -23.12
N LEU A 43 33.58 7.41 -22.68
CA LEU A 43 34.96 7.22 -22.17
C LEU A 43 35.93 6.59 -23.17
N THR A 44 35.48 6.19 -24.36
CA THR A 44 36.39 5.75 -25.44
C THR A 44 35.75 6.00 -26.80
N SER A 45 36.14 7.11 -27.45
CA SER A 45 36.55 7.12 -28.87
C SER A 45 36.72 8.57 -29.33
N ALA A 46 37.94 9.07 -29.26
CA ALA A 46 38.40 10.17 -30.09
C ALA A 46 39.13 9.56 -31.29
N VAL A 47 38.40 9.20 -32.35
CA VAL A 47 38.98 9.06 -33.69
C VAL A 47 38.05 9.73 -34.68
N ARG A 48 38.66 10.61 -35.46
CA ARG A 48 38.08 11.67 -36.31
C ARG A 48 37.93 11.16 -37.75
N GLN A 49 36.95 11.75 -38.46
CA GLN A 49 36.83 11.95 -39.94
C GLN A 49 36.21 10.83 -40.82
N PRO A 50 35.72 11.16 -42.05
CA PRO A 50 34.94 12.34 -42.46
C PRO A 50 33.73 12.01 -43.38
N SER A 51 32.97 13.06 -43.68
CA SER A 51 31.71 13.24 -44.43
C SER A 51 31.64 12.67 -45.85
N GLU A 52 30.43 12.26 -46.30
CA GLU A 52 29.91 12.48 -47.66
C GLU A 52 28.35 12.53 -47.71
N PRO A 53 27.74 13.20 -48.72
CA PRO A 53 26.32 13.54 -48.75
C PRO A 53 25.48 12.71 -49.75
N SER A 54 24.24 12.34 -49.40
CA SER A 54 23.16 12.07 -50.38
C SER A 54 21.80 12.23 -49.67
N LEU A 55 20.89 13.13 -50.10
CA LEU A 55 20.03 13.11 -51.29
C LEU A 55 19.15 11.85 -51.41
N PHE A 56 18.13 11.72 -50.55
CA PHE A 56 16.79 11.32 -50.99
C PHE A 56 15.73 11.69 -49.94
N ALA A 57 14.73 12.45 -50.37
CA ALA A 57 13.54 12.74 -49.59
C ALA A 57 12.46 11.68 -49.90
N GLN A 58 11.85 11.10 -48.87
CA GLN A 58 10.45 10.67 -48.93
C GLN A 58 9.76 10.95 -47.58
N PRO A 59 8.54 11.53 -47.60
CA PRO A 59 7.77 11.79 -46.40
C PRO A 59 6.73 10.68 -46.18
N GLY A 60 6.67 10.11 -44.98
CA GLY A 60 5.58 9.21 -44.63
C GLY A 60 5.77 8.51 -43.29
N SER A 61 5.41 9.17 -42.19
CA SER A 61 4.72 8.53 -41.04
C SER A 61 4.34 9.60 -40.01
N ARG A 62 3.05 9.95 -39.93
CA ARG A 62 2.48 10.95 -39.01
C ARG A 62 2.01 10.33 -37.69
N GLU A 63 2.62 9.25 -37.23
CA GLU A 63 2.23 8.57 -35.97
C GLU A 63 3.27 8.64 -34.85
N ALA A 64 4.52 9.06 -35.13
CA ALA A 64 5.58 9.19 -34.11
C ALA A 64 5.47 10.46 -33.24
N SER A 65 4.70 11.47 -33.66
CA SER A 65 4.70 12.81 -33.03
C SER A 65 3.92 12.87 -31.70
N VAL A 66 2.99 11.95 -31.42
CA VAL A 66 2.16 12.00 -30.20
C VAL A 66 2.83 11.27 -29.03
N ALA A 67 3.70 10.29 -29.29
CA ALA A 67 4.46 9.59 -28.27
C ALA A 67 5.56 10.48 -27.67
N ASP A 68 6.21 11.29 -28.51
CA ASP A 68 7.40 12.08 -28.15
C ASP A 68 7.09 13.20 -27.13
N SER A 69 5.89 13.78 -27.18
CA SER A 69 5.47 14.82 -26.21
C SER A 69 5.09 14.30 -24.83
N ARG A 70 4.79 12.99 -24.69
CA ARG A 70 4.29 12.39 -23.44
C ARG A 70 5.35 11.65 -22.63
N LEU A 71 6.44 11.26 -23.27
CA LEU A 71 7.63 10.67 -22.63
C LEU A 71 8.27 11.60 -21.57
N PRO A 72 8.43 12.92 -21.81
CA PRO A 72 8.95 13.85 -20.80
C PRO A 72 8.05 13.97 -19.57
N GLU A 73 6.73 13.87 -19.75
CA GLU A 73 5.75 13.94 -18.65
C GLU A 73 5.84 12.70 -17.76
N LEU A 74 5.94 11.49 -18.35
CA LEU A 74 6.19 10.26 -17.60
C LEU A 74 7.53 10.30 -16.87
N LYS A 75 8.62 10.72 -17.54
CA LYS A 75 9.95 10.89 -16.96
C LYS A 75 9.86 11.73 -15.68
N ARG A 76 9.22 12.89 -15.77
CA ARG A 76 9.02 13.80 -14.63
C ARG A 76 8.22 13.16 -13.50
N ILE A 77 7.14 12.44 -13.80
CA ILE A 77 6.29 11.82 -12.77
C ILE A 77 7.03 10.69 -12.04
N VAL A 78 7.71 9.81 -12.79
CA VAL A 78 8.50 8.69 -12.22
C VAL A 78 9.65 9.25 -11.38
N GLU A 79 10.39 10.23 -11.88
CA GLU A 79 11.46 10.88 -11.12
C GLU A 79 10.91 11.60 -9.87
N SER A 80 9.79 12.31 -9.96
CA SER A 80 9.17 12.95 -8.78
C SER A 80 8.73 11.94 -7.73
N SER A 81 8.16 10.81 -8.14
CA SER A 81 7.74 9.73 -7.23
C SER A 81 8.95 9.07 -6.57
N ARG A 82 10.04 8.90 -7.32
CA ARG A 82 11.31 8.38 -6.81
C ARG A 82 11.94 9.33 -5.78
N LEU A 83 11.85 10.64 -5.99
CA LEU A 83 12.38 11.65 -5.06
C LEU A 83 11.54 11.77 -3.77
N GLU A 84 10.21 11.63 -3.85
CA GLU A 84 9.35 11.55 -2.65
C GLU A 84 9.62 10.29 -1.83
N SER A 85 9.86 9.15 -2.49
CA SER A 85 10.21 7.89 -1.80
C SER A 85 11.56 7.96 -1.07
N VAL A 86 12.51 8.78 -1.55
CA VAL A 86 13.84 8.95 -0.94
C VAL A 86 13.76 9.83 0.33
N GLN A 87 12.77 10.71 0.47
CA GLN A 87 12.57 11.48 1.72
C GLN A 87 12.11 10.62 2.90
N THR A 88 11.61 9.40 2.66
CA THR A 88 11.26 8.42 3.70
C THR A 88 12.35 7.37 3.97
N THR A 89 13.51 7.46 3.34
CA THR A 89 14.64 6.57 3.63
C THR A 89 15.74 7.31 4.38
N THR A 90 15.95 6.89 5.63
CA THR A 90 17.05 7.31 6.51
C THR A 90 18.40 7.29 5.78
N PRO A 91 19.28 8.31 5.95
CA PRO A 91 20.64 8.24 5.43
C PRO A 91 21.41 7.19 6.24
N ARG A 92 21.84 6.12 5.56
CA ARG A 92 22.76 5.13 6.12
C ARG A 92 24.13 5.80 6.22
N ALA A 93 24.58 5.95 7.46
CA ALA A 93 25.86 6.54 7.82
C ALA A 93 27.03 5.87 7.10
N GLU A 94 27.85 6.72 6.49
CA GLU A 94 29.20 6.44 6.04
C GLU A 94 30.09 6.17 7.25
N SER A 95 30.90 5.10 7.19
CA SER A 95 32.10 5.01 8.01
C SER A 95 33.13 4.08 7.38
N SER A 96 34.29 4.69 7.15
CA SER A 96 35.64 4.14 7.22
C SER A 96 36.10 3.14 6.18
N ALA A 97 36.99 3.67 5.35
CA ALA A 97 37.90 3.00 4.46
C ALA A 97 38.73 1.89 5.14
N THR A 98 38.94 0.82 4.40
CA THR A 98 40.19 0.04 4.41
C THR A 98 40.37 -0.56 3.02
N PRO A 99 41.54 -0.41 2.36
CA PRO A 99 41.74 -0.90 1.01
C PRO A 99 42.27 -2.33 1.07
N SER A 100 41.73 -3.24 0.27
CA SER A 100 42.49 -4.43 -0.14
C SER A 100 42.03 -4.92 -1.52
N PRO A 101 42.97 -5.42 -2.35
CA PRO A 101 42.82 -5.47 -3.79
C PRO A 101 42.60 -6.90 -4.31
N PHE A 102 42.16 -6.97 -5.57
CA PHE A 102 41.94 -8.17 -6.38
C PHE A 102 40.68 -8.96 -6.02
N HIS A 103 39.69 -8.97 -6.92
CA HIS A 103 39.54 -10.02 -7.93
C HIS A 103 38.40 -9.69 -8.90
N SER A 104 38.75 -9.69 -10.20
CA SER A 104 37.93 -10.16 -11.31
C SER A 104 36.62 -9.43 -11.60
N SER A 105 36.76 -8.36 -12.39
CA SER A 105 35.74 -7.81 -13.28
C SER A 105 35.19 -8.89 -14.21
N THR A 106 34.15 -9.59 -13.75
CA THR A 106 33.24 -10.27 -14.68
C THR A 106 32.21 -9.23 -15.10
N SER A 107 32.47 -8.61 -16.24
CA SER A 107 31.51 -7.76 -16.94
C SER A 107 30.12 -8.40 -16.91
N ARG A 108 29.19 -7.82 -16.14
CA ARG A 108 27.77 -8.03 -16.36
C ARG A 108 27.49 -7.49 -17.76
N ARG A 109 27.50 -8.38 -18.75
CA ARG A 109 26.96 -8.12 -20.08
C ARG A 109 25.54 -7.58 -19.87
N GLN A 110 25.36 -6.29 -20.17
CA GLN A 110 24.07 -5.62 -20.17
C GLN A 110 23.16 -6.40 -21.12
N TYR A 111 22.14 -7.05 -20.58
CA TYR A 111 21.14 -7.72 -21.38
C TYR A 111 20.31 -6.65 -22.08
N VAL A 112 20.54 -6.47 -23.38
CA VAL A 112 19.69 -5.65 -24.27
C VAL A 112 18.49 -6.51 -24.66
N GLY A 113 17.64 -6.80 -23.68
CA GLY A 113 16.36 -7.47 -23.89
C GLY A 113 15.20 -6.49 -23.74
N PRO A 114 13.99 -6.87 -24.19
CA PRO A 114 12.78 -6.14 -23.83
C PRO A 114 12.69 -6.01 -22.30
N PRO A 115 12.14 -4.90 -21.77
CA PRO A 115 12.01 -4.69 -20.33
C PRO A 115 11.23 -5.84 -19.70
N SER A 116 11.67 -6.29 -18.53
CA SER A 116 10.99 -7.37 -17.83
C SER A 116 9.62 -6.92 -17.31
N THR A 117 8.69 -7.86 -17.13
CA THR A 117 7.38 -7.58 -16.53
C THR A 117 7.52 -6.91 -15.17
N ASP A 118 8.49 -7.32 -14.36
CA ASP A 118 8.75 -6.72 -13.03
C ASP A 118 9.12 -5.23 -13.13
N GLN A 119 9.95 -4.84 -14.10
CA GLN A 119 10.31 -3.43 -14.33
C GLN A 119 9.09 -2.60 -14.73
N ILE A 120 8.21 -3.17 -15.56
CA ILE A 120 6.96 -2.50 -15.96
C ILE A 120 6.05 -2.31 -14.73
N ILE A 121 5.90 -3.34 -13.90
CA ILE A 121 5.10 -3.30 -12.67
C ILE A 121 5.65 -2.25 -11.69
N GLU A 122 6.96 -2.16 -11.51
CA GLU A 122 7.60 -1.14 -10.65
C GLU A 122 7.24 0.28 -11.11
N VAL A 123 7.38 0.58 -12.40
CA VAL A 123 7.01 1.90 -12.95
C VAL A 123 5.51 2.17 -12.79
N LEU A 124 4.66 1.16 -12.99
CA LEU A 124 3.21 1.28 -12.76
C LEU A 124 2.90 1.60 -11.31
N GLN A 125 3.58 0.97 -10.35
CA GLN A 125 3.39 1.25 -8.92
C GLN A 125 3.81 2.68 -8.58
N ASP A 126 4.94 3.14 -9.08
CA ASP A 126 5.40 4.53 -8.87
C ASP A 126 4.41 5.53 -9.45
N LEU A 127 3.91 5.27 -10.65
CA LEU A 127 2.90 6.09 -11.30
C LEU A 127 1.60 6.16 -10.47
N PHE A 128 1.14 5.02 -9.92
CA PHE A 128 -0.05 4.97 -9.08
C PHE A 128 0.16 5.53 -7.67
N ARG A 129 1.40 5.59 -7.19
CA ARG A 129 1.74 6.24 -5.92
C ARG A 129 1.57 7.75 -6.02
N SER A 130 1.88 8.34 -7.18
CA SER A 130 1.69 9.77 -7.44
C SER A 130 0.20 10.17 -7.47
N VAL A 131 -0.17 11.21 -6.73
CA VAL A 131 -1.56 11.66 -6.61
C VAL A 131 -2.10 12.23 -7.94
N ASP A 132 -1.24 12.94 -8.69
CA ASP A 132 -1.64 13.62 -9.92
C ASP A 132 -1.85 12.66 -11.10
N ALA A 133 -1.11 11.55 -11.15
CA ALA A 133 -1.25 10.59 -12.24
C ALA A 133 -2.28 9.50 -11.95
N ARG A 134 -2.46 9.10 -10.68
CA ARG A 134 -3.35 7.99 -10.32
C ARG A 134 -4.82 8.27 -10.69
N PRO A 135 -5.48 7.39 -11.48
CA PRO A 135 -6.92 7.47 -11.69
C PRO A 135 -7.68 7.31 -10.37
N ARG A 136 -8.56 8.26 -10.04
CA ARG A 136 -9.39 8.21 -8.82
C ARG A 136 -10.27 6.96 -8.75
N THR A 137 -10.59 6.38 -9.90
CA THR A 137 -11.53 5.27 -10.06
C THR A 137 -10.84 3.98 -10.48
N LEU A 138 -9.52 3.87 -10.28
CA LEU A 138 -8.69 2.75 -10.75
C LEU A 138 -9.31 1.37 -10.45
N PHE A 139 -9.60 1.05 -9.18
CA PHE A 139 -10.15 -0.25 -8.82
C PHE A 139 -11.55 -0.50 -9.37
N ARG A 140 -12.41 0.53 -9.38
CA ARG A 140 -13.75 0.44 -10.00
C ARG A 140 -13.64 0.12 -11.49
N ASP A 141 -12.74 0.80 -12.18
CA ASP A 141 -12.55 0.64 -13.62
C ASP A 141 -11.90 -0.71 -13.95
N LEU A 142 -10.98 -1.21 -13.11
CA LEU A 142 -10.44 -2.57 -13.23
C LEU A 142 -11.51 -3.64 -13.01
N GLN A 143 -12.37 -3.48 -12.00
CA GLN A 143 -13.53 -4.36 -11.79
C GLN A 143 -14.51 -4.31 -12.97
N TYR A 144 -14.71 -3.13 -13.54
CA TYR A 144 -15.57 -2.94 -14.71
C TYR A 144 -15.01 -3.67 -15.95
N ILE A 145 -13.70 -3.61 -16.19
CA ILE A 145 -13.06 -4.42 -17.23
C ILE A 145 -13.23 -5.91 -16.93
N ALA A 146 -12.89 -6.35 -15.72
CA ALA A 146 -12.95 -7.76 -15.32
C ALA A 146 -14.36 -8.37 -15.44
N SER A 147 -15.41 -7.56 -15.23
CA SER A 147 -16.80 -8.03 -15.26
C SER A 147 -17.39 -8.09 -16.66
N PHE A 148 -16.96 -7.20 -17.56
CA PHE A 148 -17.61 -7.01 -18.87
C PHE A 148 -16.74 -7.37 -20.08
N VAL A 149 -15.44 -7.60 -19.90
CA VAL A 149 -14.57 -8.13 -20.95
C VAL A 149 -14.50 -9.67 -20.83
N PRO A 150 -14.78 -10.42 -21.90
CA PRO A 150 -14.67 -11.88 -21.90
C PRO A 150 -13.27 -12.37 -21.50
N ALA A 151 -13.22 -13.44 -20.71
CA ALA A 151 -11.96 -14.04 -20.25
C ALA A 151 -11.02 -14.41 -21.41
N GLN A 152 -11.56 -14.78 -22.57
CA GLN A 152 -10.76 -15.10 -23.77
C GLN A 152 -9.96 -13.90 -24.31
N LEU A 153 -10.39 -12.67 -24.02
CA LEU A 153 -9.65 -11.46 -24.37
C LEU A 153 -8.68 -11.02 -23.27
N LEU A 154 -8.93 -11.40 -22.02
CA LEU A 154 -8.02 -11.17 -20.91
C LEU A 154 -6.90 -12.23 -20.83
N ASP A 155 -7.15 -13.43 -21.37
CA ASP A 155 -6.20 -14.52 -21.43
C ASP A 155 -5.43 -14.52 -22.76
N LYS A 156 -4.11 -14.64 -22.69
CA LYS A 156 -3.20 -14.84 -23.84
C LYS A 156 -3.22 -13.74 -24.91
N THR A 157 -3.81 -12.58 -24.63
CA THR A 157 -3.68 -11.39 -25.49
C THR A 157 -2.71 -10.38 -24.89
N ALA A 158 -2.13 -9.52 -25.73
CA ALA A 158 -1.29 -8.42 -25.25
C ALA A 158 -2.07 -7.42 -24.39
N HIS A 159 -3.36 -7.21 -24.69
CA HIS A 159 -4.23 -6.32 -23.91
C HIS A 159 -4.53 -6.93 -22.54
N GLY A 160 -4.77 -8.24 -22.51
CA GLY A 160 -4.93 -9.02 -21.29
C GLY A 160 -3.69 -8.96 -20.40
N LYS A 161 -2.49 -9.12 -20.98
CA LYS A 161 -1.23 -8.92 -20.25
C LYS A 161 -1.16 -7.54 -19.59
N ALA A 162 -1.46 -6.47 -20.32
CA ALA A 162 -1.50 -5.12 -19.76
C ALA A 162 -2.45 -4.99 -18.58
N PHE A 163 -3.64 -5.57 -18.71
CA PHE A 163 -4.63 -5.60 -17.64
C PHE A 163 -4.11 -6.35 -16.40
N TRP A 164 -3.46 -7.50 -16.58
CA TRP A 164 -2.88 -8.27 -15.47
C TRP A 164 -1.72 -7.54 -14.79
N ASP A 165 -0.81 -6.93 -15.55
CA ASP A 165 0.32 -6.18 -15.00
C ASP A 165 -0.15 -4.95 -14.21
N VAL A 166 -1.12 -4.20 -14.75
CA VAL A 166 -1.76 -3.09 -14.04
C VAL A 166 -2.52 -3.57 -12.80
N GLY A 167 -3.25 -4.68 -12.90
CA GLY A 167 -3.95 -5.29 -11.78
C GLY A 167 -3.00 -5.69 -10.66
N LEU A 168 -1.87 -6.31 -11.00
CA LEU A 168 -0.85 -6.73 -10.04
C LEU A 168 -0.16 -5.52 -9.40
N ALA A 169 0.19 -4.50 -10.17
CA ALA A 169 0.75 -3.25 -9.66
C ALA A 169 -0.22 -2.55 -8.69
N ALA A 170 -1.49 -2.41 -9.08
CA ALA A 170 -2.51 -1.74 -8.27
C ALA A 170 -2.80 -2.50 -6.97
N LEU A 171 -2.93 -3.83 -7.03
CA LEU A 171 -3.19 -4.67 -5.85
C LEU A 171 -2.00 -4.70 -4.90
N SER A 172 -0.77 -4.75 -5.43
CA SER A 172 0.44 -4.69 -4.61
C SER A 172 0.54 -3.35 -3.87
N LEU A 173 0.37 -2.24 -4.59
CA LEU A 173 0.36 -0.91 -3.97
C LEU A 173 -0.74 -0.78 -2.90
N LYS A 174 -1.93 -1.36 -3.14
CA LYS A 174 -3.02 -1.35 -2.15
C LYS A 174 -2.62 -2.06 -0.85
N ARG A 175 -2.01 -3.24 -0.97
CA ARG A 175 -1.53 -4.00 0.20
C ARG A 175 -0.48 -3.20 0.97
N ASP A 176 0.52 -2.66 0.26
CA ASP A 176 1.59 -1.88 0.88
C ASP A 176 1.03 -0.65 1.61
N VAL A 177 0.06 0.05 1.02
CA VAL A 177 -0.60 1.19 1.67
C VAL A 177 -1.38 0.75 2.92
N CYS A 178 -2.08 -0.39 2.89
CA CYS A 178 -2.78 -0.90 4.08
C CYS A 178 -1.79 -1.25 5.21
N GLU A 179 -0.66 -1.90 4.88
CA GLU A 179 0.39 -2.21 5.86
C GLU A 179 0.95 -0.93 6.51
N ILE A 180 1.22 0.10 5.71
CA ILE A 180 1.68 1.41 6.20
C ILE A 180 0.60 2.07 7.07
N MET A 181 -0.69 1.98 6.70
CA MET A 181 -1.78 2.54 7.49
C MET A 181 -1.89 1.89 8.87
N VAL A 182 -1.71 0.57 8.96
CA VAL A 182 -1.70 -0.17 10.24
C VAL A 182 -0.51 0.24 11.09
N GLU A 183 0.69 0.28 10.51
CA GLU A 183 1.89 0.71 11.23
C GLU A 183 1.76 2.16 11.73
N MET A 184 1.20 3.05 10.91
CA MET A 184 0.93 4.44 11.30
C MET A 184 -0.09 4.52 12.43
N ALA A 185 -1.16 3.73 12.38
CA ALA A 185 -2.15 3.68 13.46
C ALA A 185 -1.51 3.22 14.78
N ASP A 186 -0.69 2.16 14.75
CA ASP A 186 0.03 1.66 15.92
C ASP A 186 0.96 2.72 16.53
N ARG A 187 1.68 3.47 15.68
CA ARG A 187 2.56 4.56 16.13
C ARG A 187 1.77 5.69 16.80
N VAL A 188 0.63 6.07 16.24
CA VAL A 188 -0.25 7.11 16.82
C VAL A 188 -0.81 6.66 18.16
N VAL A 189 -1.29 5.41 18.27
CA VAL A 189 -1.79 4.84 19.53
C VAL A 189 -0.70 4.79 20.58
N ALA A 190 0.49 4.29 20.23
CA ALA A 190 1.62 4.21 21.14
C ALA A 190 2.03 5.60 21.66
N TYR A 191 2.00 6.63 20.80
CA TYR A 191 2.30 8.01 21.17
C TYR A 191 1.29 8.55 22.19
N HIS A 192 -0.01 8.48 21.89
CA HIS A 192 -1.06 9.04 22.75
C HIS A 192 -1.23 8.28 24.06
N THR A 193 -1.04 6.95 24.06
CA THR A 193 -1.09 6.14 25.29
C THR A 193 0.11 6.43 26.21
N SER A 194 1.31 6.60 25.65
CA SER A 194 2.51 6.96 26.41
C SER A 194 2.41 8.36 27.01
N ASN A 195 1.92 9.34 26.25
CA ASN A 195 1.72 10.70 26.74
C ASN A 195 0.65 10.77 27.85
N ARG A 196 -0.42 9.97 27.75
CA ARG A 196 -1.45 9.90 28.79
C ARG A 196 -0.92 9.30 30.09
N GLY A 197 0.03 8.36 30.01
CA GLY A 197 0.73 7.77 31.15
C GLY A 197 1.57 8.76 31.96
N HIS A 198 1.95 9.90 31.38
CA HIS A 198 2.64 10.98 32.08
C HIS A 198 1.70 11.96 32.80
N SER A 199 0.40 11.94 32.48
CA SER A 199 -0.60 12.88 32.99
C SER A 199 -1.72 12.26 33.83
N GLN A 200 -1.81 10.93 33.98
CA GLN A 200 -2.76 10.29 34.89
C GLN A 200 -2.14 9.22 35.78
N VAL A 201 -2.36 9.37 37.09
CA VAL A 201 -2.13 8.37 38.14
C VAL A 201 -3.13 7.22 37.92
N SER A 202 -2.84 6.30 37.01
CA SER A 202 -3.59 5.04 36.89
C SER A 202 -3.07 4.02 37.89
N SER A 203 -3.98 3.40 38.64
CA SER A 203 -3.67 2.34 39.60
C SER A 203 -2.95 1.18 38.93
N SER A 204 -2.05 0.52 39.67
CA SER A 204 -1.25 -0.62 39.20
C SER A 204 -2.08 -1.75 38.58
N ALA A 205 -3.32 -1.94 39.05
CA ALA A 205 -4.25 -2.93 38.53
C ALA A 205 -4.78 -2.63 37.11
N GLN A 206 -4.86 -1.34 36.72
CA GLN A 206 -5.26 -0.96 35.37
C GLN A 206 -4.12 -1.21 34.37
N ARG A 207 -2.89 -0.85 34.76
CA ARG A 207 -1.68 -1.10 33.94
C ARG A 207 -1.45 -2.58 33.66
N GLN A 208 -1.80 -3.45 34.60
CA GLN A 208 -1.62 -4.90 34.47
C GLN A 208 -2.65 -5.53 33.51
N ARG A 209 -3.87 -4.97 33.43
CA ARG A 209 -4.87 -5.34 32.40
C ARG A 209 -4.46 -4.81 31.03
N ASP A 210 -4.02 -3.56 30.94
CA ASP A 210 -3.63 -2.94 29.68
C ASP A 210 -2.39 -3.63 29.08
N ALA A 211 -1.42 -4.06 29.91
CA ALA A 211 -0.24 -4.81 29.47
C ALA A 211 -0.54 -6.25 28.98
N ALA A 212 -1.61 -6.87 29.47
CA ALA A 212 -2.04 -8.20 29.03
C ALA A 212 -2.84 -8.17 27.72
N ILE A 213 -3.47 -7.04 27.40
CA ILE A 213 -4.31 -6.84 26.21
C ILE A 213 -3.48 -6.22 25.07
N PHE A 214 -2.63 -5.25 25.39
CA PHE A 214 -1.67 -4.65 24.47
C PHE A 214 -0.30 -5.30 24.70
N SER A 215 -0.07 -6.48 24.13
CA SER A 215 1.31 -6.92 23.87
C SER A 215 1.80 -6.14 22.65
N PRO A 216 2.74 -5.18 22.80
CA PRO A 216 3.43 -4.65 21.64
C PRO A 216 4.19 -5.82 21.03
N THR A 217 4.00 -6.11 19.75
CA THR A 217 4.90 -7.01 19.04
C THR A 217 6.34 -6.51 19.23
N PRO A 218 7.26 -7.31 19.79
CA PRO A 218 8.60 -6.85 20.11
C PRO A 218 9.44 -6.78 18.84
N LYS A 219 9.39 -5.63 18.15
CA LYS A 219 10.41 -5.20 17.20
C LYS A 219 10.66 -3.70 17.35
N ALA A 220 11.17 -3.28 18.50
CA ALA A 220 11.66 -1.93 18.69
C ALA A 220 12.88 -1.93 19.63
N ASN A 221 14.02 -2.37 19.10
CA ASN A 221 15.31 -1.93 19.63
C ASN A 221 15.70 -0.67 18.87
N THR A 222 15.26 0.50 19.34
CA THR A 222 15.69 1.80 18.80
C THR A 222 16.28 2.63 19.95
N PRO A 223 17.55 3.07 19.85
CA PRO A 223 18.19 3.89 20.88
C PRO A 223 17.56 5.30 20.99
N PRO A 224 17.71 5.97 22.15
CA PRO A 224 16.88 7.12 22.57
C PRO A 224 17.13 8.46 21.85
N THR A 225 17.89 8.51 20.75
CA THR A 225 18.39 9.79 20.20
C THR A 225 17.57 10.36 19.03
N THR A 226 16.59 9.64 18.47
CA THR A 226 15.77 10.08 17.30
C THR A 226 14.29 10.35 17.66
N ALA A 227 13.97 10.47 18.95
CA ALA A 227 12.58 10.64 19.41
C ALA A 227 12.00 12.04 19.11
N GLY A 228 12.83 13.09 19.04
CA GLY A 228 12.37 14.47 18.88
C GLY A 228 11.64 14.75 17.56
N ALA A 229 12.24 14.39 16.43
CA ALA A 229 11.65 14.64 15.10
C ALA A 229 10.41 13.77 14.81
N ASN A 230 10.40 12.53 15.31
CA ASN A 230 9.27 11.61 15.15
C ASN A 230 8.10 11.95 16.08
N SER A 231 8.37 12.51 17.26
CA SER A 231 7.34 13.01 18.19
C SER A 231 6.56 14.17 17.57
N ASP A 232 7.24 15.14 16.95
CA ASP A 232 6.58 16.26 16.27
C ASP A 232 5.71 15.77 15.10
N ALA A 233 6.21 14.80 14.32
CA ALA A 233 5.45 14.20 13.21
C ALA A 233 4.25 13.37 13.66
N MET A 234 4.25 12.79 14.87
CA MET A 234 3.10 12.05 15.41
C MET A 234 2.10 12.95 16.14
N SER A 235 2.55 14.08 16.69
CA SER A 235 1.67 15.06 17.36
C SER A 235 0.57 15.63 16.47
N ARG A 236 0.78 15.66 15.14
CA ARG A 236 -0.19 16.13 14.16
C ARG A 236 -1.38 15.19 13.96
N TYR A 237 -1.27 13.93 14.38
CA TYR A 237 -2.29 12.91 14.20
C TYR A 237 -3.01 12.66 15.52
N SER A 238 -4.33 12.58 15.44
CA SER A 238 -5.20 12.31 16.58
C SER A 238 -5.51 10.81 16.73
N MET A 239 -6.01 10.40 17.90
CA MET A 239 -6.56 9.04 18.06
C MET A 239 -7.73 8.74 17.10
N SER A 240 -8.46 9.76 16.65
CA SER A 240 -9.50 9.60 15.62
C SER A 240 -8.90 9.28 14.24
N ASP A 241 -7.70 9.78 13.94
CA ASP A 241 -7.01 9.44 12.69
C ASP A 241 -6.54 7.98 12.71
N ALA A 242 -6.01 7.51 13.85
CA ALA A 242 -5.68 6.10 14.03
C ALA A 242 -6.90 5.19 13.83
N ALA A 243 -8.05 5.55 14.42
CA ALA A 243 -9.31 4.84 14.19
C ALA A 243 -9.71 4.81 12.70
N CYS A 244 -9.54 5.92 11.98
CA CYS A 244 -9.83 5.99 10.55
C CYS A 244 -8.92 5.06 9.74
N LEU A 245 -7.60 5.07 10.00
CA LEU A 245 -6.61 4.21 9.34
C LEU A 245 -6.92 2.72 9.57
N LEU A 246 -7.23 2.34 10.81
CA LEU A 246 -7.65 0.98 11.15
C LEU A 246 -8.95 0.59 10.45
N GLN A 247 -9.93 1.51 10.39
CA GLN A 247 -11.20 1.23 9.73
C GLN A 247 -11.02 0.95 8.24
N ILE A 248 -10.21 1.74 7.54
CA ILE A 248 -9.92 1.54 6.11
C ILE A 248 -9.24 0.19 5.91
N SER A 249 -8.16 -0.06 6.64
CA SER A 249 -7.34 -1.28 6.49
C SER A 249 -8.10 -2.55 6.88
N ALA A 250 -8.94 -2.48 7.92
CA ALA A 250 -9.79 -3.60 8.34
C ALA A 250 -10.83 -3.97 7.28
N LYS A 251 -11.43 -2.97 6.61
CA LYS A 251 -12.37 -3.16 5.49
C LYS A 251 -11.70 -3.76 4.25
N GLU A 252 -10.41 -3.48 4.04
CA GLU A 252 -9.60 -4.10 2.98
C GLU A 252 -9.19 -5.55 3.28
N GLY A 253 -9.41 -6.02 4.52
CA GLY A 253 -9.21 -7.42 4.91
C GLY A 253 -7.97 -7.69 5.75
N ASP A 254 -7.24 -6.66 6.19
CA ASP A 254 -6.05 -6.85 7.03
C ASP A 254 -6.43 -7.39 8.41
N CYS A 255 -5.90 -8.56 8.78
CA CYS A 255 -6.32 -9.26 9.99
C CYS A 255 -5.83 -8.56 11.28
N VAL A 256 -4.69 -7.87 11.22
CA VAL A 256 -4.17 -7.08 12.35
C VAL A 256 -5.05 -5.86 12.56
N ALA A 257 -5.35 -5.12 11.49
CA ALA A 257 -6.26 -3.97 11.54
C ALA A 257 -7.65 -4.34 12.08
N GLN A 258 -8.18 -5.51 11.70
CA GLN A 258 -9.46 -6.02 12.21
C GLN A 258 -9.42 -6.28 13.72
N ARG A 259 -8.32 -6.85 14.23
CA ARG A 259 -8.11 -7.07 15.68
C ARG A 259 -8.01 -5.74 16.41
N GLU A 260 -7.17 -4.82 15.92
CA GLU A 260 -6.95 -3.53 16.57
C GLU A 260 -8.23 -2.67 16.53
N LEU A 261 -9.00 -2.71 15.43
CA LEU A 261 -10.29 -2.05 15.35
C LEU A 261 -11.29 -2.62 16.37
N ALA A 262 -11.30 -3.95 16.58
CA ALA A 262 -12.12 -4.57 17.62
C ALA A 262 -11.70 -4.06 19.02
N THR A 263 -10.40 -3.96 19.30
CA THR A 263 -9.88 -3.37 20.54
C THR A 263 -10.29 -1.91 20.70
N PHE A 264 -10.30 -1.13 19.62
CA PHE A 264 -10.77 0.25 19.63
C PHE A 264 -12.23 0.37 20.05
N TYR A 265 -13.13 -0.51 19.57
CA TYR A 265 -14.52 -0.52 20.03
C TYR A 265 -14.67 -0.81 21.53
N LEU A 266 -13.74 -1.57 22.12
CA LEU A 266 -13.76 -1.91 23.54
C LEU A 266 -13.13 -0.83 24.43
N THR A 267 -12.21 -0.02 23.88
CA THR A 267 -11.38 0.92 24.66
C THR A 267 -11.72 2.38 24.41
N HIS A 268 -12.13 2.73 23.19
CA HIS A 268 -12.43 4.09 22.73
C HIS A 268 -13.67 4.10 21.80
N PRO A 269 -14.83 3.61 22.25
CA PRO A 269 -16.03 3.47 21.42
C PRO A 269 -16.54 4.79 20.83
N GLU A 270 -16.22 5.93 21.44
CA GLU A 270 -16.58 7.27 20.99
C GLU A 270 -15.82 7.73 19.74
N LEU A 271 -14.68 7.12 19.44
CA LEU A 271 -13.82 7.50 18.31
C LEU A 271 -14.16 6.74 17.03
N VAL A 272 -14.97 5.69 17.11
CA VAL A 272 -15.25 4.81 15.97
C VAL A 272 -16.75 4.70 15.73
N PRO A 273 -17.25 5.07 14.52
CA PRO A 273 -18.63 4.79 14.19
C PRO A 273 -18.81 3.28 14.03
N ARG A 274 -19.97 2.75 14.45
CA ARG A 274 -20.30 1.33 14.33
C ARG A 274 -20.38 0.91 12.85
N VAL A 275 -19.31 0.29 12.37
CA VAL A 275 -19.21 -0.25 11.00
C VAL A 275 -19.01 -1.76 11.01
N MET A 276 -19.46 -2.42 9.96
CA MET A 276 -19.30 -3.86 9.75
C MET A 276 -18.41 -4.11 8.53
N LEU A 277 -18.02 -5.38 8.35
CA LEU A 277 -17.34 -5.81 7.13
C LEU A 277 -18.23 -5.54 5.90
N PRO A 278 -17.66 -5.10 4.77
CA PRO A 278 -18.42 -4.92 3.53
C PRO A 278 -19.23 -6.16 3.17
N LEU A 279 -20.47 -5.96 2.70
CA LEU A 279 -21.41 -7.02 2.29
C LEU A 279 -21.86 -7.99 3.41
N THR A 280 -21.46 -7.78 4.66
CA THR A 280 -21.96 -8.57 5.79
C THR A 280 -23.41 -8.20 6.11
N ARG A 281 -24.25 -9.20 6.38
CA ARG A 281 -25.65 -8.94 6.73
C ARG A 281 -25.73 -8.51 8.20
N PRO A 282 -26.49 -7.45 8.54
CA PRO A 282 -26.63 -7.00 9.93
C PRO A 282 -27.06 -8.11 10.90
N ARG A 283 -27.97 -9.01 10.47
CA ARG A 283 -28.43 -10.16 11.27
C ARG A 283 -27.34 -11.16 11.66
N ASP A 284 -26.24 -11.20 10.90
CA ASP A 284 -25.12 -12.11 11.19
C ASP A 284 -24.21 -11.51 12.28
N VAL A 285 -24.29 -10.19 12.51
CA VAL A 285 -23.52 -9.43 13.50
C VAL A 285 -24.33 -9.20 14.77
N PHE A 286 -25.55 -8.70 14.64
CA PHE A 286 -26.45 -8.37 15.75
C PHE A 286 -27.38 -9.55 16.03
N LYS A 287 -26.83 -10.59 16.68
CA LYS A 287 -27.60 -11.77 17.08
C LYS A 287 -28.38 -11.48 18.35
N ALA A 288 -29.68 -11.75 18.33
CA ALA A 288 -30.58 -11.43 19.44
C ALA A 288 -30.18 -12.14 20.75
N GLU A 289 -29.67 -13.37 20.66
CA GLU A 289 -29.20 -14.13 21.82
C GLU A 289 -27.98 -13.45 22.46
N LEU A 290 -27.05 -12.99 21.62
CA LEU A 290 -25.80 -12.37 22.04
C LEU A 290 -26.03 -10.97 22.62
N GLU A 291 -26.91 -10.20 21.99
CA GLU A 291 -27.35 -8.90 22.50
C GLU A 291 -28.06 -9.05 23.86
N SER A 292 -28.89 -10.09 24.03
CA SER A 292 -29.55 -10.38 25.30
C SER A 292 -28.57 -10.82 26.39
N LEU A 293 -27.53 -11.60 26.06
CA LEU A 293 -26.49 -11.99 27.00
C LEU A 293 -25.71 -10.77 27.51
N TRP A 294 -25.35 -9.85 26.63
CA TRP A 294 -24.61 -8.65 27.00
C TRP A 294 -25.46 -7.56 27.64
N ARG A 295 -26.77 -7.55 27.40
CA ARG A 295 -27.69 -6.77 28.25
C ARG A 295 -27.77 -7.30 29.68
N ARG A 296 -27.54 -8.61 29.88
CA ARG A 296 -27.63 -9.27 31.19
C ARG A 296 -26.35 -9.13 32.01
N ASN A 297 -25.18 -9.12 31.36
CA ASN A 297 -23.87 -8.99 31.98
C ASN A 297 -23.38 -7.52 31.98
N GLU A 298 -23.68 -6.81 33.08
CA GLU A 298 -23.01 -5.63 33.65
C GLU A 298 -23.04 -4.24 32.96
N ASP A 299 -23.19 -3.25 33.84
CA ASP A 299 -22.98 -1.79 33.76
C ASP A 299 -23.36 -1.07 32.43
N PRO A 300 -24.58 -0.49 32.34
CA PRO A 300 -25.08 0.23 31.15
C PRO A 300 -24.19 1.38 30.66
N THR A 301 -23.30 1.87 31.53
CA THR A 301 -22.38 2.98 31.25
C THR A 301 -21.08 2.54 30.58
N ARG A 302 -20.77 1.23 30.62
CA ARG A 302 -19.42 0.72 30.32
C ARG A 302 -19.36 -0.14 29.07
N CYS A 303 -20.47 -0.77 28.65
CA CYS A 303 -20.52 -1.60 27.44
C CYS A 303 -21.89 -1.56 26.77
N ASP A 304 -22.01 -0.76 25.70
CA ASP A 304 -23.19 -0.83 24.83
C ASP A 304 -23.23 -2.18 24.09
N PRO A 305 -24.34 -2.95 24.18
CA PRO A 305 -24.45 -4.28 23.55
C PRO A 305 -24.22 -4.28 22.04
N MET A 306 -24.61 -3.20 21.35
CA MET A 306 -24.39 -3.10 19.90
C MET A 306 -22.91 -2.92 19.58
N THR A 307 -22.18 -2.09 20.33
CA THR A 307 -20.73 -1.95 20.21
C THR A 307 -20.02 -3.27 20.48
N MET A 308 -20.48 -4.05 21.47
CA MET A 308 -19.94 -5.40 21.74
C MET A 308 -20.15 -6.35 20.55
N CYS A 309 -21.31 -6.31 19.89
CA CYS A 309 -21.56 -7.11 18.67
C CYS A 309 -20.56 -6.78 17.58
N VAL A 310 -20.31 -5.49 17.37
CA VAL A 310 -19.38 -5.01 16.34
C VAL A 310 -17.94 -5.39 16.69
N ALA A 311 -17.53 -5.22 17.96
CA ALA A 311 -16.21 -5.62 18.43
C ALA A 311 -15.97 -7.13 18.22
N GLN A 312 -16.94 -7.98 18.61
CA GLN A 312 -16.86 -9.42 18.37
C GLN A 312 -16.78 -9.75 16.88
N HIS A 313 -17.60 -9.11 16.04
CA HIS A 313 -17.59 -9.36 14.59
C HIS A 313 -16.22 -9.10 13.96
N TRP A 314 -15.57 -7.99 14.32
CA TRP A 314 -14.22 -7.67 13.83
C TRP A 314 -13.15 -8.61 14.39
N MET A 315 -13.26 -9.02 15.66
CA MET A 315 -12.35 -10.00 16.27
C MET A 315 -12.47 -11.39 15.61
N GLU A 316 -13.68 -11.83 15.29
CA GLU A 316 -13.92 -13.06 14.53
C GLU A 316 -13.38 -12.98 13.10
N ALA A 317 -13.53 -11.83 12.44
CA ALA A 317 -12.95 -11.58 11.13
C ALA A 317 -11.43 -11.72 11.14
N SER A 318 -10.77 -11.09 12.12
CA SER A 318 -9.32 -11.17 12.31
C SER A 318 -8.86 -12.62 12.51
N SER A 319 -9.56 -13.36 13.38
CA SER A 319 -9.30 -14.78 13.63
C SER A 319 -9.42 -15.64 12.36
N ARG A 320 -10.46 -15.41 11.54
CA ARG A 320 -10.61 -16.07 10.23
C ARG A 320 -9.48 -15.71 9.26
N GLY A 321 -9.00 -14.46 9.32
CA GLY A 321 -7.85 -13.96 8.55
C GLY A 321 -6.50 -14.51 9.00
N GLY A 322 -6.45 -15.38 10.01
CA GLY A 322 -5.25 -16.09 10.44
C GLY A 322 -4.56 -15.52 11.68
N ASP A 323 -5.08 -14.43 12.25
CA ASP A 323 -4.49 -13.77 13.41
C ASP A 323 -4.48 -14.67 14.65
N SER A 324 -3.28 -14.96 15.16
CA SER A 324 -3.10 -15.84 16.31
C SER A 324 -3.54 -15.22 17.64
N LEU A 325 -3.46 -13.89 17.79
CA LEU A 325 -3.87 -13.20 19.01
C LEU A 325 -5.40 -13.14 19.09
N ALA A 326 -6.06 -12.82 17.98
CA ALA A 326 -7.52 -12.87 17.91
C ALA A 326 -8.06 -14.28 18.21
N LYS A 327 -7.43 -15.33 17.67
CA LYS A 327 -7.78 -16.73 17.99
C LYS A 327 -7.66 -17.05 19.48
N LYS A 328 -6.59 -16.58 20.13
CA LYS A 328 -6.39 -16.79 21.58
C LYS A 328 -7.44 -16.04 22.40
N TYR A 329 -7.73 -14.80 22.04
CA TYR A 329 -8.73 -13.97 22.71
C TYR A 329 -10.11 -14.64 22.68
N LEU A 330 -10.56 -15.10 21.50
CA LEU A 330 -11.87 -15.76 21.38
C LEU A 330 -11.94 -17.06 22.17
N ARG A 331 -10.88 -17.88 22.16
CA ARG A 331 -10.82 -19.11 22.97
C ARG A 331 -10.91 -18.83 24.47
N ALA A 332 -10.14 -17.85 24.95
CA ALA A 332 -10.16 -17.47 26.37
C ALA A 332 -11.56 -16.97 26.78
N ARG A 333 -12.23 -16.22 25.90
CA ARG A 333 -13.60 -15.77 26.15
C ARG A 333 -14.61 -16.93 26.18
N ASP A 334 -14.54 -17.85 25.21
CA ASP A 334 -15.38 -19.05 25.17
C ASP A 334 -15.18 -19.93 26.42
N GLU A 335 -13.95 -19.99 26.94
CA GLU A 335 -13.63 -20.70 28.18
C GLU A 335 -14.28 -20.01 29.39
N ILE A 336 -14.23 -18.68 29.48
CA ILE A 336 -14.88 -17.91 30.56
C ILE A 336 -16.39 -18.05 30.50
N GLU A 337 -17.00 -17.99 29.32
CA GLU A 337 -18.46 -18.15 29.13
C GLU A 337 -18.96 -19.57 29.49
N LYS A 338 -18.07 -20.58 29.52
CA LYS A 338 -18.39 -21.96 29.91
C LYS A 338 -18.26 -22.24 31.41
N ILE A 339 -17.78 -21.28 32.20
CA ILE A 339 -17.69 -21.44 33.66
C ILE A 339 -19.11 -21.25 34.23
N PRO A 340 -19.65 -22.24 34.98
CA PRO A 340 -21.05 -22.28 35.40
C PRO A 340 -21.45 -21.22 36.43
#